data_AF-A0A4Y3JP89-F1
#
_entry.id   AF-A0A4Y3JP89-F1
#
_cell.length_a   1.000
_cell.length_b   1.000
_cell.length_c   1.000
_cell.angle_alpha   90.00
_cell.angle_beta   90.00
_cell.angle_gamma   90.00
#
_symmetry.space_group_name_H-M   'P 1'
#
loop_
_entity.id
_entity.type
_entity.pdbx_description
1 polymer ?
#
loop_
_entity_poly.entity_id
_entity_poly.type
_entity_poly.pdbx_seq_one_letter_code
_entity_poly.pdbx_strand_id
1 'polypeptide(L)'
;MLKNFKEVIAAILPMTVLIVILTFVFAPLEGEDLASFLVGAAIMMIGMTLFLFGADYSMMEVGDLVGKYMIKKKSLAVLVSLGFAIGIVITIAEPSVQVLGQQVYDISDGEIGRVLLIGIVSVGTGVFLAFALLRVVFKLSYYQLMAIGYIGVLIASFFTSSEFMPIAFDSGGVTTGPVTVPFILALAGGMTSMIKQKKNENDSFGMVGIASLGPILAVMILGVIFQ
;
A
#
# COMPACT_ATOMS: atom_id res chain seq x y z
N MET A 1 -19.35 11.03 -3.50
CA MET A 1 -19.53 10.23 -4.75
C MET A 1 -18.97 10.94 -5.98
N LEU A 2 -19.48 12.13 -6.38
CA LEU A 2 -18.97 12.86 -7.56
C LEU A 2 -17.46 13.19 -7.49
N LYS A 3 -16.93 13.51 -6.29
CA LYS A 3 -15.50 13.70 -6.06
C LYS A 3 -14.71 12.43 -6.36
N ASN A 4 -15.06 11.32 -5.70
CA ASN A 4 -14.38 10.03 -5.86
C ASN A 4 -14.46 9.52 -7.30
N PHE A 5 -15.59 9.74 -7.99
CA PHE A 5 -15.73 9.40 -9.40
C PHE A 5 -14.72 10.17 -10.29
N LYS A 6 -14.53 11.47 -10.03
CA LYS A 6 -13.52 12.27 -10.73
C LYS A 6 -12.10 11.79 -10.43
N GLU A 7 -11.81 11.45 -9.17
CA GLU A 7 -10.49 10.93 -8.77
C GLU A 7 -10.18 9.59 -9.45
N VAL A 8 -11.14 8.67 -9.47
CA VAL A 8 -11.01 7.37 -10.15
C VAL A 8 -10.78 7.55 -11.65
N ILE A 9 -11.58 8.39 -12.32
CA ILE A 9 -11.37 8.68 -13.75
C ILE A 9 -10.00 9.32 -13.99
N ALA A 10 -9.62 10.31 -13.20
CA ALA A 10 -8.33 10.99 -13.36
C ALA A 10 -7.13 10.06 -13.15
N ALA A 11 -7.26 9.04 -12.31
CA ALA A 11 -6.21 8.05 -12.07
C ALA A 11 -6.18 6.94 -13.14
N ILE A 12 -7.35 6.42 -13.55
CA ILE A 12 -7.44 5.22 -14.38
C ILE A 12 -7.45 5.56 -15.87
N LEU A 13 -8.15 6.62 -16.30
CA LEU A 13 -8.30 6.96 -17.71
C LEU A 13 -6.96 7.18 -18.43
N PRO A 14 -5.97 7.90 -17.86
CA PRO A 14 -4.68 8.08 -18.52
C PRO A 14 -3.94 6.75 -18.74
N MET A 15 -4.03 5.83 -17.76
CA MET A 15 -3.43 4.50 -17.87
C MET A 15 -4.14 3.66 -18.93
N THR A 16 -5.48 3.67 -18.95
CA THR A 16 -6.26 2.97 -19.99
C THR A 16 -5.91 3.50 -21.38
N VAL A 17 -5.83 4.82 -21.57
CA VAL A 17 -5.45 5.45 -22.84
C VAL A 17 -4.03 5.05 -23.24
N LEU A 18 -3.08 5.08 -22.30
CA LEU A 18 -1.71 4.66 -22.56
C LEU A 18 -1.64 3.20 -23.00
N ILE A 19 -2.34 2.29 -22.31
CA ILE A 19 -2.39 0.87 -22.66
C ILE A 19 -2.98 0.68 -24.06
N VAL A 20 -4.08 1.35 -24.39
CA VAL A 20 -4.68 1.28 -25.73
C VAL A 20 -3.69 1.73 -26.80
N ILE A 21 -2.94 2.82 -26.57
CA ILE A 21 -1.89 3.28 -27.51
C ILE A 21 -0.79 2.22 -27.65
N LEU A 22 -0.30 1.65 -26.54
CA LEU A 22 0.74 0.63 -26.56
C LEU A 22 0.28 -0.65 -27.27
N THR A 23 -0.99 -1.04 -27.09
CA THR A 23 -1.58 -2.15 -27.81
C THR A 23 -1.51 -1.94 -29.33
N PHE A 24 -1.82 -0.75 -29.84
CA PHE A 24 -1.74 -0.51 -31.28
C PHE A 24 -0.31 -0.46 -31.84
N VAL A 25 0.69 -0.09 -31.04
CA VAL A 25 2.06 0.14 -31.52
C VAL A 25 2.99 -1.05 -31.26
N PHE A 26 2.98 -1.60 -30.04
CA PHE A 26 3.97 -2.57 -29.57
C PHE A 26 3.41 -3.98 -29.36
N ALA A 27 2.14 -4.11 -28.95
CA ALA A 27 1.53 -5.38 -28.58
C ALA A 27 0.08 -5.48 -29.08
N PRO A 28 -0.14 -5.67 -30.39
CA PRO A 28 -1.48 -5.72 -30.98
C PRO A 28 -2.31 -6.84 -30.37
N LEU A 29 -3.42 -6.45 -29.73
CA LEU A 29 -4.42 -7.35 -29.19
C LEU A 29 -5.49 -7.64 -30.25
N GLU A 30 -6.08 -8.83 -30.17
CA GLU A 30 -7.27 -9.15 -30.96
C GLU A 30 -8.45 -8.26 -30.55
N GLY A 31 -9.41 -8.06 -31.45
CA GLY A 31 -10.54 -7.16 -31.21
C GLY A 31 -11.39 -7.57 -29.99
N GLU A 32 -11.47 -8.88 -29.70
CA GLU A 32 -12.20 -9.42 -28.55
C GLU A 32 -11.49 -9.11 -27.22
N ASP A 33 -10.16 -9.23 -27.17
CA ASP A 33 -9.36 -8.90 -25.99
C ASP A 33 -9.37 -7.41 -25.69
N LEU A 34 -9.28 -6.57 -26.74
CA LEU A 34 -9.39 -5.11 -26.59
C LEU A 34 -10.77 -4.70 -26.05
N ALA A 35 -11.84 -5.33 -26.55
CA ALA A 35 -13.19 -5.08 -26.05
C ALA A 35 -13.32 -5.51 -24.58
N SER A 36 -12.81 -6.69 -24.23
CA SER A 36 -12.81 -7.21 -22.86
C SER A 36 -12.05 -6.29 -21.91
N PHE A 37 -10.88 -5.78 -22.33
CA PHE A 37 -10.10 -4.80 -21.58
C PHE A 37 -10.87 -3.49 -21.35
N LEU A 38 -11.48 -2.92 -22.40
CA LEU A 38 -12.21 -1.64 -22.30
C LEU A 38 -13.45 -1.77 -21.42
N VAL A 39 -14.21 -2.85 -21.56
CA VAL A 39 -15.39 -3.14 -20.72
C VAL A 39 -14.95 -3.39 -19.27
N GLY A 40 -13.88 -4.17 -19.06
CA GLY A 40 -13.30 -4.42 -17.74
C GLY A 40 -12.85 -3.12 -17.06
N ALA A 41 -12.17 -2.24 -17.79
CA ALA A 41 -11.76 -0.93 -17.30
C ALA A 41 -12.96 -0.05 -16.91
N ALA A 42 -14.03 -0.06 -17.71
CA ALA A 42 -15.26 0.68 -17.41
C ALA A 42 -15.96 0.15 -16.14
N ILE A 43 -16.15 -1.16 -16.03
CA ILE A 43 -16.75 -1.80 -14.85
C ILE A 43 -15.89 -1.54 -13.61
N MET A 44 -14.56 -1.66 -13.73
CA MET A 44 -13.61 -1.37 -12.67
C MET A 44 -13.74 0.09 -12.20
N MET A 45 -13.81 1.08 -13.09
CA MET A 45 -13.97 2.49 -12.70
C MET A 45 -15.25 2.71 -11.87
N ILE A 46 -16.36 2.09 -12.27
CA ILE A 46 -17.63 2.17 -11.52
C ILE A 46 -17.49 1.48 -10.15
N GLY A 47 -16.98 0.24 -10.13
CA GLY A 47 -16.79 -0.54 -8.91
C GLY A 47 -15.87 0.15 -7.91
N MET A 48 -14.73 0.66 -8.39
CA MET A 48 -13.77 1.42 -7.57
C MET A 48 -14.37 2.71 -7.03
N THR A 49 -15.23 3.40 -7.78
CA THR A 49 -15.92 4.59 -7.28
C THR A 49 -16.85 4.27 -6.13
N LEU A 50 -17.67 3.20 -6.26
CA LEU A 50 -18.57 2.76 -5.20
C LEU A 50 -17.81 2.28 -3.97
N PHE A 51 -16.73 1.53 -4.19
CA PHE A 51 -15.84 1.06 -3.13
C PHE A 51 -15.21 2.24 -2.38
N LEU A 52 -14.56 3.18 -3.08
CA LEU A 52 -13.96 4.37 -2.48
C LEU A 52 -14.98 5.24 -1.74
N PHE A 53 -16.19 5.34 -2.28
CA PHE A 53 -17.26 6.05 -1.59
C PHE A 53 -17.65 5.38 -0.27
N GLY A 54 -17.75 4.05 -0.21
CA GLY A 54 -17.98 3.36 1.06
C GLY A 54 -16.78 3.45 2.02
N ALA A 55 -15.58 3.31 1.47
CA ALA A 55 -14.32 3.37 2.17
C ALA A 55 -14.09 4.72 2.85
N ASP A 56 -14.19 5.84 2.12
CA ASP A 56 -13.90 7.17 2.66
C ASP A 56 -14.76 7.52 3.87
N TYR A 57 -16.06 7.22 3.82
CA TYR A 57 -16.98 7.57 4.90
C TYR A 57 -16.89 6.64 6.11
N SER A 58 -16.35 5.44 5.96
CA SER A 58 -16.22 4.48 7.06
C SER A 58 -14.80 4.46 7.64
N MET A 59 -13.80 4.29 6.79
CA MET A 59 -12.42 4.06 7.21
C MET A 59 -11.74 5.30 7.76
N MET A 60 -12.06 6.50 7.27
CA MET A 60 -11.46 7.72 7.82
C MET A 60 -11.91 7.96 9.27
N GLU A 61 -13.18 7.74 9.58
CA GLU A 61 -13.69 7.93 10.94
C GLU A 61 -13.15 6.86 11.90
N VAL A 62 -13.08 5.61 11.44
CA VAL A 62 -12.45 4.51 12.21
C VAL A 62 -10.97 4.82 12.47
N GLY A 63 -10.22 5.23 11.45
CA GLY A 63 -8.81 5.58 11.59
C GLY A 63 -8.59 6.68 12.62
N ASP A 64 -9.34 7.78 12.54
CA ASP A 64 -9.25 8.90 13.48
C ASP A 64 -9.55 8.48 14.93
N LEU A 65 -10.63 7.73 15.16
CA LEU A 65 -11.01 7.24 16.49
C LEU A 65 -9.97 6.29 17.07
N VAL A 66 -9.47 5.35 16.27
CA VAL A 66 -8.43 4.40 16.67
C VAL A 66 -7.13 5.13 17.00
N GLY A 67 -6.73 6.10 16.18
CA GLY A 67 -5.54 6.91 16.41
C GLY A 67 -5.61 7.69 17.73
N LYS A 68 -6.76 8.33 18.00
CA LYS A 68 -7.02 9.00 19.28
C LYS A 68 -6.97 8.04 20.47
N TYR A 69 -7.56 6.85 20.31
CA TYR A 69 -7.56 5.82 21.34
C TYR A 69 -6.14 5.33 21.69
N MET A 70 -5.30 5.07 20.69
CA MET A 70 -3.91 4.63 20.89
C MET A 70 -3.12 5.61 21.77
N ILE A 71 -3.24 6.92 21.52
CA ILE A 71 -2.56 7.95 22.31
C ILE A 71 -3.18 8.07 23.71
N LYS A 72 -4.52 8.03 23.81
CA LYS A 72 -5.23 8.12 25.11
C LYS A 72 -4.85 6.97 26.06
N LYS A 73 -4.64 5.77 25.53
CA LYS A 73 -4.29 4.59 26.34
C LYS A 73 -2.88 4.67 26.94
N LYS A 74 -1.99 5.50 26.38
CA LYS A 74 -0.59 5.71 26.84
C LYS A 74 0.22 4.42 27.02
N SER A 75 -0.05 3.39 26.23
CA SER A 75 0.66 2.12 26.27
C SER A 75 1.36 1.85 24.94
N LEU A 76 2.70 1.74 24.99
CA LEU A 76 3.50 1.41 23.80
C LEU A 76 3.16 0.03 23.26
N ALA A 77 2.87 -0.93 24.14
CA ALA A 77 2.47 -2.28 23.72
C ALA A 77 1.19 -2.24 22.87
N VAL A 78 0.18 -1.49 23.32
CA VAL A 78 -1.08 -1.33 22.57
C VAL A 78 -0.85 -0.65 21.23
N LEU A 79 -0.03 0.41 21.20
CA LEU A 79 0.26 1.15 19.98
C LEU A 79 0.97 0.27 18.95
N VAL A 80 1.99 -0.49 19.37
CA VAL A 80 2.75 -1.38 18.48
C VAL A 80 1.90 -2.56 18.02
N SER A 81 1.24 -3.27 18.94
CA SER A 81 0.45 -4.46 18.58
C SER A 81 -0.74 -4.12 17.69
N LEU A 82 -1.44 -3.04 18.01
CA LEU A 82 -2.61 -2.60 17.23
C LEU A 82 -2.18 -2.01 15.89
N GLY A 83 -1.09 -1.24 15.85
CA GLY A 83 -0.49 -0.75 14.60
C GLY A 83 -0.08 -1.89 13.67
N PHE A 84 0.60 -2.90 14.20
CA PHE A 84 0.98 -4.10 13.48
C PHE A 84 -0.24 -4.86 12.92
N ALA A 85 -1.24 -5.11 13.76
CA ALA A 85 -2.46 -5.81 13.35
C ALA A 85 -3.24 -5.03 12.29
N ILE A 86 -3.38 -3.70 12.46
CA ILE A 86 -4.03 -2.83 11.48
C ILE A 86 -3.28 -2.87 10.16
N GLY A 87 -1.95 -2.74 10.17
CA GLY A 87 -1.15 -2.76 8.95
C GLY A 87 -1.30 -4.06 8.16
N ILE A 88 -1.40 -5.20 8.86
CA ILE A 88 -1.71 -6.48 8.22
C ILE A 88 -3.13 -6.46 7.61
N VAL A 89 -4.14 -6.11 8.40
CA VAL A 89 -5.54 -6.19 7.96
C VAL A 89 -5.83 -5.26 6.79
N ILE A 90 -5.33 -4.01 6.82
CA ILE A 90 -5.55 -3.06 5.73
C ILE A 90 -4.83 -3.49 4.46
N THR A 91 -3.64 -4.10 4.56
CA THR A 91 -2.89 -4.58 3.40
C THR A 91 -3.58 -5.79 2.77
N ILE A 92 -4.14 -6.70 3.57
CA ILE A 92 -4.96 -7.81 3.06
C ILE A 92 -6.21 -7.27 2.37
N ALA A 93 -6.84 -6.23 2.93
CA ALA A 93 -8.03 -5.61 2.36
C ALA A 93 -7.78 -4.79 1.09
N GLU A 94 -6.52 -4.49 0.76
CA GLU A 94 -6.14 -3.70 -0.41
C GLU A 94 -6.34 -4.50 -1.71
N PRO A 95 -7.26 -4.09 -2.61
CA PRO A 95 -7.54 -4.84 -3.84
C PRO A 95 -6.31 -4.97 -4.75
N SER A 96 -5.47 -3.93 -4.81
CA SER A 96 -4.27 -3.93 -5.64
C SER A 96 -3.26 -4.99 -5.23
N VAL A 97 -3.15 -5.28 -3.92
CA VAL A 97 -2.29 -6.34 -3.39
C VAL A 97 -2.85 -7.72 -3.77
N GLN A 98 -4.17 -7.87 -3.80
CA GLN A 98 -4.83 -9.10 -4.23
C GLN A 98 -4.58 -9.39 -5.71
N VAL A 99 -4.65 -8.35 -6.55
CA VAL A 99 -4.38 -8.44 -7.99
C VAL A 99 -2.91 -8.77 -8.24
N LEU A 100 -1.97 -8.09 -7.57
CA LEU A 100 -0.53 -8.40 -7.69
C LEU A 100 -0.24 -9.84 -7.29
N GLY A 101 -0.82 -10.31 -6.17
CA GLY A 101 -0.66 -11.70 -5.73
C GLY A 101 -1.15 -12.73 -6.73
N GLN A 102 -2.23 -12.42 -7.47
CA GLN A 102 -2.71 -13.28 -8.55
C GLN A 102 -1.78 -13.24 -9.77
N GLN A 103 -1.34 -12.04 -10.19
CA GLN A 103 -0.42 -11.88 -11.32
C GLN A 103 0.90 -12.62 -11.09
N VAL A 104 1.47 -12.50 -9.89
CA VAL A 104 2.71 -13.20 -9.54
C VAL A 104 2.50 -14.72 -9.51
N TYR A 105 1.37 -15.19 -9.01
CA TYR A 105 1.04 -16.62 -9.02
C TYR A 105 0.95 -17.16 -10.45
N ASP A 106 0.28 -16.43 -11.35
CA ASP A 106 0.10 -16.84 -12.75
C ASP A 106 1.42 -16.79 -13.54
N ILE A 107 2.28 -15.79 -13.31
CA ILE A 107 3.57 -15.63 -13.99
C ILE A 107 4.62 -16.63 -13.47
N SER A 108 4.51 -17.06 -12.21
CA SER A 108 5.42 -18.03 -11.60
C SER A 108 4.97 -19.49 -11.75
N ASP A 109 3.96 -19.78 -12.58
CA ASP A 109 3.35 -21.11 -12.74
C ASP A 109 2.97 -21.77 -11.39
N GLY A 110 2.63 -20.93 -10.39
CA GLY A 110 2.24 -21.35 -9.05
C GLY A 110 3.39 -21.60 -8.06
N GLU A 111 4.65 -21.36 -8.42
CA GLU A 111 5.78 -21.46 -7.48
C GLU A 111 5.66 -20.47 -6.31
N ILE A 112 5.24 -19.24 -6.62
CA ILE A 112 4.98 -18.22 -5.60
C ILE A 112 3.49 -18.22 -5.29
N GLY A 113 3.13 -18.87 -4.18
CA GLY A 113 1.74 -18.92 -3.72
C GLY A 113 1.15 -17.52 -3.46
N ARG A 114 -0.02 -17.24 -4.04
CA ARG A 114 -0.75 -15.96 -3.83
C ARG A 114 -0.88 -15.58 -2.35
N VAL A 115 -1.28 -16.53 -1.50
CA VAL A 115 -1.48 -16.31 -0.06
C VAL A 115 -0.15 -16.00 0.64
N LEU A 116 0.95 -16.63 0.22
CA LEU A 116 2.28 -16.41 0.76
C LEU A 116 2.74 -14.97 0.48
N LEU A 117 2.63 -14.52 -0.77
CA LEU A 117 3.03 -13.16 -1.14
C LEU A 117 2.21 -12.12 -0.39
N ILE A 118 0.87 -12.26 -0.38
CA ILE A 118 -0.02 -11.35 0.36
C ILE A 118 0.34 -11.33 1.85
N GLY A 119 0.60 -12.49 2.45
CA GLY A 119 0.98 -12.61 3.85
C GLY A 119 2.28 -11.86 4.16
N ILE A 120 3.30 -12.02 3.32
CA ILE A 120 4.62 -11.38 3.49
C ILE A 120 4.51 -9.87 3.33
N VAL A 121 3.83 -9.41 2.28
CA VAL A 121 3.55 -7.99 2.05
C VAL A 121 2.80 -7.38 3.23
N SER A 122 1.77 -8.07 3.74
CA SER A 122 0.97 -7.61 4.87
C SER A 122 1.75 -7.55 6.17
N VAL A 123 2.58 -8.55 6.47
CA VAL A 123 3.46 -8.55 7.65
C VAL A 123 4.49 -7.43 7.53
N GLY A 124 5.10 -7.24 6.35
CA GLY A 124 6.01 -6.14 6.05
C GLY A 124 5.40 -4.78 6.35
N THR A 125 4.20 -4.51 5.81
CA THR A 125 3.45 -3.27 6.09
C THR A 125 3.14 -3.15 7.58
N GLY A 126 2.70 -4.22 8.24
CA GLY A 126 2.39 -4.23 9.67
C GLY A 126 3.58 -3.81 10.53
N VAL A 127 4.75 -4.41 10.30
CA VAL A 127 5.98 -4.09 11.04
C VAL A 127 6.35 -2.63 10.85
N PHE A 128 6.35 -2.16 9.60
CA PHE A 128 6.78 -0.80 9.30
C PHE A 128 5.75 0.27 9.70
N LEU A 129 4.46 -0.06 9.69
CA LEU A 129 3.43 0.80 10.26
C LEU A 129 3.64 0.94 11.77
N ALA A 130 3.91 -0.16 12.48
CA ALA A 130 4.24 -0.08 13.91
C ALA A 130 5.47 0.81 14.17
N PHE A 131 6.54 0.69 13.37
CA PHE A 131 7.68 1.61 13.44
C PHE A 131 7.32 3.06 13.13
N ALA A 132 6.45 3.29 12.14
CA ALA A 132 5.98 4.62 11.77
C ALA A 132 5.20 5.29 12.93
N LEU A 133 4.37 4.52 13.65
CA LEU A 133 3.66 5.00 14.83
C LEU A 133 4.62 5.31 15.98
N LEU A 134 5.62 4.46 16.21
CA LEU A 134 6.67 4.72 17.20
C LEU A 134 7.45 6.00 16.88
N ARG A 135 7.74 6.26 15.60
CA ARG A 135 8.38 7.51 15.16
C ARG A 135 7.59 8.74 15.60
N VAL A 136 6.26 8.73 15.50
CA VAL A 136 5.41 9.86 15.95
C VAL A 136 5.55 10.09 17.45
N VAL A 137 5.55 9.02 18.26
CA VAL A 137 5.65 9.13 19.72
C VAL A 137 7.03 9.60 20.18
N PHE A 138 8.09 9.02 19.60
CA PHE A 138 9.48 9.33 19.95
C PHE A 138 10.07 10.52 19.20
N LYS A 139 9.32 11.14 18.29
CA LYS A 139 9.73 12.29 17.47
C LYS A 139 10.99 12.02 16.66
N LEU A 140 11.11 10.80 16.11
CA LEU A 140 12.22 10.43 15.25
C LEU A 140 12.12 11.17 13.90
N SER A 141 13.28 11.52 13.34
CA SER A 141 13.35 12.20 12.05
C SER A 141 12.90 11.27 10.93
N TYR A 142 11.91 11.72 10.15
CA TYR A 142 11.45 11.03 8.95
C TYR A 142 12.60 10.78 7.97
N TYR A 143 13.44 11.79 7.71
CA TYR A 143 14.55 11.70 6.77
C TYR A 143 15.57 10.65 7.16
N GLN A 144 15.85 10.51 8.47
CA GLN A 144 16.80 9.50 8.95
C GLN A 144 16.23 8.09 8.75
N LEU A 145 14.96 7.87 9.07
CA LEU A 145 14.30 6.57 8.86
C LEU A 145 14.21 6.20 7.38
N MET A 146 13.88 7.16 6.51
CA MET A 146 13.90 6.94 5.07
C MET A 146 15.29 6.63 4.55
N ALA A 147 16.32 7.38 4.97
CA ALA A 147 17.69 7.11 4.56
C ALA A 147 18.13 5.70 4.97
N ILE A 148 17.87 5.29 6.23
CA ILE A 148 18.16 3.94 6.71
C ILE A 148 17.39 2.89 5.90
N GLY A 149 16.11 3.14 5.64
CA GLY A 149 15.27 2.24 4.87
C GLY A 149 15.77 2.05 3.43
N TYR A 150 16.10 3.13 2.73
CA TYR A 150 16.66 3.06 1.37
C TYR A 150 18.04 2.41 1.33
N ILE A 151 18.89 2.65 2.33
CA ILE A 151 20.15 1.92 2.48
C ILE A 151 19.88 0.42 2.65
N GLY A 152 18.88 0.06 3.46
CA GLY A 152 18.44 -1.32 3.62
C GLY A 152 17.98 -1.95 2.31
N VAL A 153 17.17 -1.23 1.53
CA VAL A 153 16.70 -1.65 0.21
C VAL A 153 17.88 -1.85 -0.75
N LEU A 154 18.83 -0.91 -0.77
CA LEU A 154 20.01 -0.99 -1.62
C LEU A 154 20.89 -2.19 -1.23
N ILE A 155 21.10 -2.44 0.05
CA ILE A 155 21.85 -3.61 0.52
C ILE A 155 21.11 -4.89 0.13
N ALA A 156 19.80 -4.97 0.37
CA ALA A 156 18.99 -6.13 0.03
C ALA A 156 18.95 -6.41 -1.48
N SER A 157 19.01 -5.37 -2.32
CA SER A 157 19.03 -5.53 -3.78
C SER A 157 20.27 -6.28 -4.31
N PHE A 158 21.40 -6.28 -3.58
CA PHE A 158 22.57 -7.07 -3.97
C PHE A 158 22.38 -8.57 -3.75
N PHE A 159 21.41 -8.96 -2.92
CA PHE A 159 21.14 -10.36 -2.58
C PHE A 159 19.84 -10.89 -3.21
N THR A 160 18.95 -9.99 -3.64
CA THR A 160 17.65 -10.37 -4.21
C THR A 160 17.83 -10.78 -5.67
N SER A 161 17.16 -11.86 -6.10
CA SER A 161 17.19 -12.29 -7.50
C SER A 161 16.49 -11.29 -8.43
N SER A 162 16.84 -11.34 -9.73
CA SER A 162 16.27 -10.44 -10.74
C SER A 162 14.76 -10.60 -10.93
N GLU A 163 14.20 -11.76 -10.58
CA GLU A 163 12.77 -12.06 -10.70
C GLU A 163 11.96 -11.44 -9.56
N PHE A 164 12.50 -11.44 -8.34
CA PHE A 164 11.83 -10.83 -7.18
C PHE A 164 11.97 -9.31 -7.14
N MET A 165 12.93 -8.73 -7.87
CA MET A 165 13.16 -7.29 -7.83
C MET A 165 11.96 -6.46 -8.30
N PRO A 166 11.37 -6.71 -9.49
CA PRO A 166 10.15 -6.01 -9.91
C PRO A 166 8.99 -6.23 -8.92
N ILE A 167 8.81 -7.47 -8.46
CA ILE A 167 7.73 -7.85 -7.53
C ILE A 167 7.85 -7.08 -6.22
N ALA A 168 9.06 -6.89 -5.70
CA ALA A 168 9.30 -6.14 -4.46
C ALA A 168 8.93 -4.67 -4.59
N PHE A 169 9.33 -4.01 -5.68
CA PHE A 169 9.00 -2.59 -5.90
C PHE A 169 7.51 -2.39 -6.20
N ASP A 170 6.90 -3.28 -6.98
CA ASP A 170 5.45 -3.25 -7.22
C ASP A 170 4.67 -3.49 -5.93
N SER A 171 5.13 -4.39 -5.06
CA SER A 171 4.53 -4.62 -3.73
C SER A 171 4.46 -3.34 -2.91
N GLY A 172 5.54 -2.55 -2.89
CA GLY A 172 5.54 -1.22 -2.27
C GLY A 172 4.49 -0.30 -2.90
N GLY A 173 4.46 -0.23 -4.23
CA GLY A 173 3.50 0.59 -4.98
C GLY A 173 2.05 0.22 -4.70
N VAL A 174 1.68 -1.06 -4.80
CA VAL A 174 0.28 -1.50 -4.62
C VAL A 174 -0.23 -1.33 -3.19
N THR A 175 0.65 -1.25 -2.18
CA THR A 175 0.27 -0.92 -0.80
C THR A 175 -0.02 0.57 -0.58
N THR A 176 0.26 1.44 -1.56
CA THR A 176 -0.17 2.85 -1.54
C THR A 176 -1.58 3.05 -2.09
N GLY A 177 -2.38 1.99 -2.04
CA GLY A 177 -3.68 1.94 -2.69
C GLY A 177 -4.79 2.74 -2.01
N PRO A 178 -5.98 2.69 -2.64
CA PRO A 178 -7.19 3.42 -2.25
C PRO A 178 -7.72 3.09 -0.84
N VAL A 179 -7.29 1.98 -0.22
CA VAL A 179 -7.68 1.62 1.15
C VAL A 179 -6.63 2.09 2.14
N THR A 180 -5.39 1.69 1.88
CA THR A 180 -4.31 1.75 2.85
C THR A 180 -3.91 3.18 3.17
N VAL A 181 -3.75 4.03 2.14
CA VAL A 181 -3.28 5.42 2.33
C VAL A 181 -4.29 6.28 3.07
N PRO A 182 -5.58 6.35 2.68
CA PRO A 182 -6.57 7.14 3.42
C PRO A 182 -6.69 6.68 4.89
N PHE A 183 -6.64 5.37 5.15
CA PHE A 183 -6.70 4.85 6.52
C PHE A 183 -5.49 5.29 7.35
N ILE A 184 -4.26 5.11 6.83
CA ILE A 184 -3.04 5.51 7.55
C ILE A 184 -3.02 7.03 7.79
N LEU A 185 -3.46 7.84 6.82
CA LEU A 185 -3.56 9.30 6.98
C LEU A 185 -4.59 9.70 8.04
N ALA A 186 -5.73 9.01 8.10
CA ALA A 186 -6.74 9.26 9.12
C ALA A 186 -6.26 8.84 10.51
N LEU A 187 -5.63 7.66 10.62
CA LEU A 187 -4.98 7.17 11.84
C LEU A 187 -3.94 8.18 12.36
N ALA A 188 -3.08 8.64 11.46
CA ALA A 188 -2.08 9.67 11.70
C ALA A 188 -2.70 10.97 12.21
N GLY A 189 -3.76 11.44 11.55
CA GLY A 189 -4.52 12.64 11.93
C GLY A 189 -5.11 12.52 13.35
N GLY A 190 -5.73 11.37 13.64
CA GLY A 190 -6.28 11.07 14.96
C GLY A 190 -5.22 11.09 16.06
N MET A 191 -4.08 10.44 15.83
CA MET A 191 -2.96 10.45 16.78
C MET A 191 -2.38 11.84 17.01
N THR A 192 -2.04 12.56 15.93
CA THR A 192 -1.42 13.87 16.01
C THR A 192 -2.35 14.92 16.61
N SER A 193 -3.67 14.78 16.47
CA SER A 193 -4.65 15.66 17.12
C SER A 193 -4.62 15.59 18.65
N MET A 194 -4.18 14.46 19.22
CA MET A 194 -4.09 14.24 20.67
C MET A 194 -2.72 14.63 21.24
N ILE A 195 -1.72 14.81 20.38
CA ILE A 195 -0.37 15.20 20.78
C ILE A 195 -0.30 16.73 20.74
N LYS A 196 0.12 17.36 21.85
CA LYS A 196 0.36 18.82 21.90
C LYS A 196 1.61 19.19 21.10
N GLN A 197 1.53 19.16 19.77
CA GLN A 197 2.61 19.49 18.85
C GLN A 197 2.10 20.37 17.70
N LYS A 198 2.98 21.18 17.11
CA LYS A 198 2.65 21.90 15.88
C LYS A 198 2.31 20.88 14.79
N LYS A 199 1.15 21.04 14.18
CA LYS A 199 0.67 20.19 13.10
C LYS A 199 1.63 20.36 11.90
N ASN A 200 2.46 19.36 11.63
CA ASN A 200 3.28 19.30 10.43
C ASN A 200 2.67 18.26 9.50
N GLU A 201 2.32 18.65 8.26
CA GLU A 201 1.78 17.73 7.25
C GLU A 201 2.73 16.56 6.95
N ASN A 202 4.04 16.77 7.14
CA ASN A 202 5.08 15.76 7.02
C ASN A 202 4.93 14.57 8.00
N ASP A 203 4.15 14.71 9.08
CA ASP A 203 3.99 13.61 10.03
C ASP A 203 3.04 12.54 9.51
N SER A 204 1.95 12.94 8.84
CA SER A 204 0.99 12.00 8.24
C SER A 204 1.53 11.32 6.99
N PHE A 205 2.05 12.10 6.03
CA PHE A 205 2.64 11.53 4.82
C PHE A 205 3.93 10.74 5.13
N GLY A 206 4.69 11.15 6.13
CA GLY A 206 5.86 10.41 6.58
C GLY A 206 5.53 9.04 7.15
N MET A 207 4.34 8.84 7.74
CA MET A 207 3.90 7.50 8.18
C MET A 207 3.60 6.57 7.01
N VAL A 208 2.93 7.09 5.98
CA VAL A 208 2.65 6.34 4.74
C VAL A 208 3.96 5.88 4.10
N GLY A 209 4.92 6.81 3.92
CA GLY A 209 6.22 6.49 3.33
C GLY A 209 7.00 5.42 4.09
N ILE A 210 7.02 5.48 5.43
CA ILE A 210 7.66 4.44 6.25
C ILE A 210 6.94 3.10 6.08
N ALA A 211 5.61 3.08 6.15
CA ALA A 211 4.83 1.85 5.99
C ALA A 211 5.10 1.15 4.64
N SER A 212 5.20 1.91 3.55
CA SER A 212 5.44 1.38 2.19
C SER A 212 6.85 0.79 1.97
N LEU A 213 7.83 1.10 2.81
CA LEU A 213 9.13 0.42 2.75
C LEU A 213 9.07 -1.02 3.23
N GLY A 214 8.12 -1.34 4.11
CA GLY A 214 7.97 -2.68 4.68
C GLY A 214 7.72 -3.76 3.65
N PRO A 215 6.72 -3.63 2.77
CA PRO A 215 6.48 -4.54 1.65
C PRO A 215 7.70 -4.80 0.78
N ILE A 216 8.43 -3.74 0.41
CA ILE A 216 9.60 -3.83 -0.47
C ILE A 216 10.66 -4.72 0.19
N LEU A 217 11.02 -4.41 1.44
CA LEU A 217 12.01 -5.17 2.18
C LEU A 217 11.55 -6.60 2.48
N ALA A 218 10.28 -6.80 2.79
CA ALA A 218 9.73 -8.12 3.08
C ALA A 218 9.80 -9.05 1.84
N VAL A 219 9.47 -8.53 0.66
CA VAL A 219 9.55 -9.30 -0.59
C VAL A 219 10.99 -9.48 -1.07
N MET A 220 11.88 -8.50 -0.85
CA MET A 220 13.32 -8.70 -1.09
C MET A 220 13.88 -9.82 -0.22
N ILE A 221 13.54 -9.85 1.06
CA ILE A 221 13.94 -10.95 1.97
C ILE A 221 13.38 -12.29 1.49
N LEU A 222 12.12 -12.32 1.03
CA LEU A 222 11.54 -13.52 0.43
C LEU A 222 12.36 -14.01 -0.77
N GLY A 223 12.76 -13.10 -1.67
CA GLY A 223 13.56 -13.41 -2.85
C GLY A 223 14.99 -13.89 -2.53
N VAL A 224 15.53 -13.55 -1.35
CA VAL A 224 16.80 -14.12 -0.86
C VAL A 224 16.62 -15.55 -0.38
N ILE A 225 15.45 -15.89 0.17
CA ILE A 225 15.15 -17.22 0.72
C ILE A 225 14.76 -18.21 -0.38
N PHE A 226 14.04 -17.76 -1.40
CA PHE A 226 13.51 -18.57 -2.51
C PHE A 226 14.48 -18.71 -3.70
N GLN A 227 15.77 -18.40 -3.52
CA GLN A 227 16.80 -18.64 -4.55
C GLN A 227 16.88 -20.10 -5.02
#